data_AF-A0A4R4W6W5-F1
#
_entry.id   AF-A0A4R4W6W5-F1
#
_cell.length_a   1.000
_cell.length_b   1.000
_cell.length_c   1.000
_cell.angle_alpha   90.00
_cell.angle_beta   90.00
_cell.angle_gamma   90.00
#
_symmetry.space_group_name_H-M   'P 1'
#
loop_
_entity.id
_entity.type
_entity.pdbx_description
1 polymer ?
#
loop_
_entity_poly.entity_id
_entity_poly.type
_entity_poly.pdbx_seq_one_letter_code
_entity_poly.pdbx_strand_id
1 'polypeptide(L)'
;RPELPCFDPRIQPGVGLGYALAPGGPRYDALEHDLDFDPVAGLGYSFPEARRIGAEPAPAGVLDEERGRRTARLLRLWSGLDALNLCVFASSPTRPLTIDRLTALVTAVLGAAFTLEDLLAAGQLRLDEMRAYAAREGGGPGVLPARMHDEPITEGRHRGAVLDRAAFARASAAFHAELGWPDISR
;
A
#
# COMPACT_ATOMS: atom_id res chain seq x y z
N ARG A 1 -19.98 -2.62 7.89
CA ARG A 1 -18.64 -2.94 7.32
C ARG A 1 -18.56 -2.21 6.01
N PRO A 2 -17.49 -1.46 5.73
CA PRO A 2 -17.36 -0.71 4.49
C PRO A 2 -17.34 -1.65 3.28
N GLU A 3 -17.88 -1.19 2.16
CA GLU A 3 -17.89 -1.89 0.89
C GLU A 3 -16.47 -2.01 0.30
N LEU A 4 -16.20 -3.13 -0.39
CA LEU A 4 -14.93 -3.28 -1.10
C LEU A 4 -14.95 -2.52 -2.44
N PRO A 5 -13.82 -1.89 -2.81
CA PRO A 5 -13.65 -1.30 -4.14
C PRO A 5 -13.66 -2.32 -5.28
N CYS A 6 -13.57 -1.81 -6.52
CA CYS A 6 -13.69 -2.59 -7.76
C CYS A 6 -12.46 -3.44 -8.13
N PHE A 7 -11.47 -3.59 -7.26
CA PHE A 7 -10.27 -4.39 -7.53
C PHE A 7 -10.26 -5.64 -6.64
N ASP A 8 -10.10 -6.80 -7.29
CA ASP A 8 -10.19 -8.09 -6.62
C ASP A 8 -8.89 -8.42 -5.86
N PRO A 9 -8.92 -8.53 -4.52
CA PRO A 9 -7.74 -8.84 -3.71
C PRO A 9 -7.06 -10.14 -4.12
N ARG A 10 -7.79 -11.12 -4.67
CA ARG A 10 -7.24 -12.43 -5.09
C ARG A 10 -6.23 -12.30 -6.23
N ILE A 11 -6.25 -11.18 -6.96
CA ILE A 11 -5.31 -10.88 -8.05
C ILE A 11 -4.23 -9.89 -7.61
N GLN A 12 -4.60 -8.97 -6.72
CA GLN A 12 -3.75 -7.89 -6.23
C GLN A 12 -3.66 -7.96 -4.70
N PRO A 13 -2.90 -8.95 -4.17
CA PRO A 13 -2.82 -9.20 -2.73
C PRO A 13 -2.31 -8.01 -1.91
N GLY A 14 -1.45 -7.16 -2.47
CA GLY A 14 -0.98 -5.93 -1.83
C GLY A 14 -2.11 -4.92 -1.62
N VAL A 15 -2.94 -4.72 -2.64
CA VAL A 15 -4.16 -3.91 -2.52
C VAL A 15 -5.11 -4.53 -1.48
N GLY A 16 -5.23 -5.86 -1.45
CA GLY A 16 -5.96 -6.60 -0.43
C GLY A 16 -5.46 -6.37 1.00
N LEU A 17 -4.15 -6.35 1.21
CA LEU A 17 -3.53 -6.00 2.50
C LEU A 17 -3.86 -4.56 2.88
N GLY A 18 -3.78 -3.62 1.94
CA GLY A 18 -4.22 -2.23 2.14
C GLY A 18 -5.68 -2.14 2.60
N TYR A 19 -6.59 -2.90 1.96
CA TYR A 19 -8.00 -2.91 2.32
C TYR A 19 -8.27 -3.39 3.74
N ALA A 20 -7.51 -4.39 4.20
CA ALA A 20 -7.68 -4.95 5.53
C ALA A 20 -7.00 -4.09 6.61
N LEU A 21 -5.80 -3.57 6.33
CA LEU A 21 -4.88 -3.10 7.37
C LEU A 21 -4.73 -1.57 7.42
N ALA A 22 -5.07 -0.85 6.35
CA ALA A 22 -4.96 0.61 6.35
C ALA A 22 -6.01 1.23 7.30
N PRO A 23 -5.64 2.22 8.13
CA PRO A 23 -6.57 2.84 9.07
C PRO A 23 -7.69 3.65 8.37
N GLY A 24 -7.50 4.00 7.10
CA GLY A 24 -8.52 4.67 6.27
C GLY A 24 -9.59 3.73 5.70
N GLY A 25 -9.52 2.42 5.97
CA GLY A 25 -10.42 1.42 5.40
C GLY A 25 -10.10 1.08 3.93
N PRO A 26 -11.01 0.36 3.25
CA PRO A 26 -10.75 -0.19 1.93
C PRO A 26 -10.82 0.86 0.83
N ARG A 27 -9.66 1.42 0.49
CA ARG A 27 -9.46 2.40 -0.59
C ARG A 27 -8.48 1.86 -1.63
N TYR A 28 -8.90 1.84 -2.89
CA TYR A 28 -8.04 1.37 -4.00
C TYR A 28 -6.96 2.38 -4.37
N ASP A 29 -7.21 3.66 -4.09
CA ASP A 29 -6.34 4.79 -4.39
C ASP A 29 -5.36 5.10 -3.24
N ALA A 30 -5.34 4.30 -2.17
CA ALA A 30 -4.51 4.54 -0.99
C ALA A 30 -3.09 3.96 -1.10
N LEU A 31 -2.80 3.16 -2.12
CA LEU A 31 -1.46 2.66 -2.47
C LEU A 31 -1.46 2.17 -3.91
N GLU A 32 -0.28 2.04 -4.50
CA GLU A 32 -0.17 1.59 -5.89
C GLU A 32 -0.49 0.11 -6.09
N HIS A 33 -1.06 -0.18 -7.25
CA HIS A 33 -1.50 -1.51 -7.64
C HIS A 33 -0.35 -2.48 -7.92
N ASP A 34 -0.50 -3.74 -7.48
CA ASP A 34 0.54 -4.77 -7.65
C ASP A 34 0.95 -5.03 -9.11
N LEU A 35 0.01 -4.82 -10.04
CA LEU A 35 0.24 -5.04 -11.47
C LEU A 35 1.29 -4.06 -12.01
N ASP A 36 1.36 -2.85 -11.48
CA ASP A 36 2.28 -1.82 -11.95
C ASP A 36 3.74 -2.19 -11.67
N PHE A 37 3.98 -3.09 -10.71
CA PHE A 37 5.29 -3.60 -10.32
C PHE A 37 5.55 -5.03 -10.82
N ASP A 38 4.70 -5.56 -11.69
CA ASP A 38 4.93 -6.89 -12.27
C ASP A 38 6.11 -6.85 -13.26
N PRO A 39 7.13 -7.72 -13.14
CA PRO A 39 8.30 -7.70 -14.02
C PRO A 39 8.01 -7.93 -15.50
N VAL A 40 6.86 -8.53 -15.83
CA VAL A 40 6.46 -8.88 -17.20
C VAL A 40 5.39 -7.93 -17.73
N ALA A 41 4.34 -7.70 -16.94
CA ALA A 41 3.16 -6.95 -17.37
C ALA A 41 3.09 -5.51 -16.84
N GLY A 42 3.99 -5.15 -15.93
CA GLY A 42 3.95 -3.88 -15.22
C GLY A 42 4.59 -2.70 -15.96
N LEU A 43 4.72 -1.61 -15.23
CA LEU A 43 5.20 -0.33 -15.73
C LEU A 43 6.71 -0.25 -15.50
N GLY A 44 7.51 -0.89 -16.35
CA GLY A 44 8.97 -1.00 -16.15
C GLY A 44 9.70 0.34 -15.94
N TYR A 45 9.17 1.44 -16.48
CA TYR A 45 9.70 2.80 -16.26
C TYR A 45 9.56 3.29 -14.81
N SER A 46 8.63 2.74 -14.03
CA SER A 46 8.38 3.11 -12.63
C SER A 46 9.38 2.47 -11.67
N PHE A 47 10.05 1.40 -12.09
CA PHE A 47 10.87 0.58 -11.20
C PHE A 47 12.02 1.36 -10.54
N PRO A 48 12.77 2.22 -11.25
CA PRO A 48 13.80 3.04 -10.60
C PRO A 48 13.26 3.89 -9.46
N GLU A 49 12.08 4.52 -9.62
CA GLU A 49 11.45 5.31 -8.56
C GLU A 49 10.94 4.43 -7.43
N ALA A 50 10.37 3.27 -7.75
CA ALA A 50 9.91 2.29 -6.75
C ALA A 50 11.06 1.81 -5.84
N ARG A 51 12.26 1.57 -6.40
CA ARG A 51 13.43 1.15 -5.62
C ARG A 51 13.90 2.21 -4.62
N ARG A 52 13.70 3.50 -4.91
CA ARG A 52 14.08 4.59 -3.99
C ARG A 52 13.34 4.53 -2.65
N ILE A 53 12.16 3.91 -2.62
CA ILE A 53 11.37 3.68 -1.41
C ILE A 53 11.41 2.20 -0.96
N GLY A 54 12.29 1.38 -1.54
CA GLY A 54 12.37 -0.05 -1.25
C GLY A 54 11.17 -0.87 -1.74
N ALA A 55 10.41 -0.39 -2.73
CA ALA A 55 9.27 -1.10 -3.29
C ALA A 55 9.69 -1.91 -4.54
N GLU A 56 10.44 -2.99 -4.34
CA GLU A 56 10.99 -3.78 -5.46
C GLU A 56 9.89 -4.42 -6.34
N PRO A 57 10.11 -4.49 -7.67
CA PRO A 57 9.24 -5.22 -8.59
C PRO A 57 9.14 -6.71 -8.26
N ALA A 58 7.94 -7.27 -8.34
CA ALA A 58 7.67 -8.68 -8.08
C ALA A 58 6.36 -9.08 -8.75
N PRO A 59 6.20 -10.35 -9.22
CA PRO A 59 5.01 -10.78 -9.93
C PRO A 59 3.73 -10.46 -9.15
N ALA A 60 2.71 -9.90 -9.81
CA ALA A 60 1.59 -9.22 -9.14
C ALA A 60 0.90 -10.10 -8.07
N GLY A 61 0.63 -11.36 -8.40
CA GLY A 61 -0.08 -12.31 -7.53
C GLY A 61 0.76 -12.93 -6.41
N VAL A 62 2.04 -12.58 -6.27
CA VAL A 62 2.86 -13.06 -5.13
C VAL A 62 2.29 -12.47 -3.83
N LEU A 63 2.05 -13.36 -2.86
CA LEU A 63 1.67 -13.03 -1.51
C LEU A 63 2.66 -13.67 -0.53
N ASP A 64 3.57 -12.85 -0.03
CA ASP A 64 4.61 -13.21 0.93
C ASP A 64 4.90 -12.04 1.88
N GLU A 65 5.87 -12.22 2.77
CA GLU A 65 6.30 -11.22 3.73
C GLU A 65 6.83 -9.95 3.03
N GLU A 66 7.49 -10.09 1.88
CA GLU A 66 7.99 -8.94 1.11
C GLU A 66 6.84 -8.16 0.46
N ARG A 67 5.81 -8.83 -0.05
CA ARG A 67 4.57 -8.18 -0.47
C ARG A 67 3.96 -7.37 0.68
N GLY A 68 3.98 -7.91 1.90
CA GLY A 68 3.60 -7.19 3.12
C GLY A 68 4.38 -5.89 3.31
N ARG A 69 5.71 -5.98 3.35
CA ARG A 69 6.61 -4.82 3.52
C ARG A 69 6.49 -3.79 2.39
N ARG A 70 6.49 -4.23 1.14
CA ARG A 70 6.30 -3.35 -0.03
C ARG A 70 4.99 -2.58 0.05
N THR A 71 3.90 -3.25 0.41
CA THR A 71 2.58 -2.62 0.54
C THR A 71 2.59 -1.56 1.63
N ALA A 72 3.23 -1.83 2.77
CA ALA A 72 3.41 -0.86 3.85
C ALA A 72 4.24 0.38 3.40
N ARG A 73 5.34 0.17 2.67
CA ARG A 73 6.17 1.27 2.12
C ARG A 73 5.37 2.15 1.16
N LEU A 74 4.60 1.54 0.26
CA LEU A 74 3.70 2.25 -0.66
C LEU A 74 2.63 3.02 0.10
N LEU A 75 1.95 2.41 1.08
CA LEU A 75 0.96 3.09 1.91
C LEU A 75 1.55 4.31 2.63
N ARG A 76 2.78 4.18 3.17
CA ARG A 76 3.50 5.29 3.81
C ARG A 76 3.74 6.44 2.82
N LEU A 77 4.23 6.15 1.62
CA LEU A 77 4.42 7.16 0.57
C LEU A 77 3.10 7.86 0.23
N TRP A 78 2.03 7.09 -0.06
CA TRP A 78 0.71 7.64 -0.39
C TRP A 78 0.15 8.52 0.72
N SER A 79 0.31 8.10 1.97
CA SER A 79 -0.10 8.90 3.12
C SER A 79 0.69 10.22 3.20
N GLY A 80 1.97 10.22 2.84
CA GLY A 80 2.79 11.43 2.77
C GLY A 80 2.31 12.39 1.68
N LEU A 81 1.95 11.85 0.51
CA LEU A 81 1.35 12.63 -0.58
C LEU A 81 0.02 13.25 -0.15
N ASP A 82 -0.87 12.46 0.46
CA ASP A 82 -2.13 12.95 1.03
C ASP A 82 -1.89 14.06 2.08
N ALA A 83 -0.91 13.88 2.98
CA ALA A 83 -0.60 14.85 4.04
C ALA A 83 -0.15 16.21 3.48
N LEU A 84 0.53 16.21 2.33
CA LEU A 84 0.98 17.41 1.63
C LEU A 84 -0.01 17.90 0.57
N ASN A 85 -1.17 17.25 0.44
CA ASN A 85 -2.17 17.53 -0.59
C ASN A 85 -1.59 17.45 -2.02
N LEU A 86 -0.68 16.50 -2.25
CA LEU A 86 -0.09 16.19 -3.55
C LEU A 86 -0.90 15.09 -4.22
N CYS A 87 -1.26 15.28 -5.49
CA CYS A 87 -2.11 14.35 -6.21
C CYS A 87 -1.41 13.00 -6.40
N VAL A 88 -1.98 11.94 -5.84
CA VAL A 88 -1.49 10.55 -6.01
C VAL A 88 -1.51 10.10 -7.47
N PHE A 89 -2.41 10.63 -8.30
CA PHE A 89 -2.47 10.31 -9.73
C PHE A 89 -1.43 11.04 -10.59
N ALA A 90 -0.69 11.99 -10.01
CA ALA A 90 0.43 12.64 -10.68
C ALA A 90 1.79 12.12 -10.19
N SER A 91 1.82 11.43 -9.03
CA SER A 91 3.02 11.21 -8.22
C SER A 91 3.72 9.87 -8.44
N SER A 92 5.00 9.82 -8.11
CA SER A 92 5.80 8.60 -8.08
C SER A 92 5.14 7.44 -7.31
N PRO A 93 5.46 6.19 -7.70
CA PRO A 93 6.50 5.80 -8.65
C PRO A 93 6.01 5.67 -10.11
N THR A 94 4.71 5.61 -10.36
CA THR A 94 4.13 5.21 -11.66
C THR A 94 3.69 6.39 -12.54
N ARG A 95 3.96 7.64 -12.10
CA ARG A 95 3.52 8.86 -12.78
C ARG A 95 4.66 9.90 -12.90
N PRO A 96 4.49 10.97 -13.70
CA PRO A 96 5.60 11.87 -14.06
C PRO A 96 6.17 12.77 -12.96
N LEU A 97 5.46 12.96 -11.84
CA LEU A 97 5.94 13.78 -10.73
C LEU A 97 6.86 12.92 -9.85
N THR A 98 8.14 12.86 -10.26
CA THR A 98 9.19 12.08 -9.60
C THR A 98 9.42 12.51 -8.15
N ILE A 99 10.04 11.66 -7.34
CA ILE A 99 10.43 12.00 -5.97
C ILE A 99 11.25 13.29 -5.93
N ASP A 100 12.21 13.48 -6.84
CA ASP A 100 13.01 14.71 -6.90
C ASP A 100 12.16 15.94 -7.21
N ARG A 101 11.16 15.81 -8.09
CA ARG A 101 10.24 16.91 -8.40
C ARG A 101 9.29 17.20 -7.24
N LEU A 102 8.81 16.16 -6.54
CA LEU A 102 8.00 16.29 -5.33
C LEU A 102 8.78 17.07 -4.25
N THR A 103 9.99 16.62 -3.92
CA THR A 103 10.81 17.24 -2.87
C THR A 103 11.23 18.66 -3.24
N ALA A 104 11.57 18.92 -4.51
CA ALA A 104 11.90 20.26 -4.98
C ALA A 104 10.68 21.20 -4.92
N LEU A 105 9.49 20.72 -5.29
CA LEU A 105 8.25 21.49 -5.20
C LEU A 105 7.96 21.88 -3.75
N VAL A 106 8.00 20.92 -2.83
CA VAL A 106 7.73 21.18 -1.41
C VAL A 106 8.79 22.11 -0.81
N THR A 107 10.07 21.89 -1.14
CA THR A 107 11.17 22.79 -0.73
C THR A 107 10.92 24.23 -1.18
N ALA A 108 10.50 24.43 -2.44
CA ALA A 108 10.23 25.76 -2.98
C ALA A 108 9.04 26.45 -2.30
N VAL A 109 8.01 25.70 -1.90
CA VAL A 109 6.84 26.22 -1.18
C VAL A 109 7.17 26.56 0.27
N LEU A 110 7.89 25.68 0.97
CA LEU A 110 8.22 25.86 2.39
C LEU A 110 9.34 26.87 2.63
N GLY A 111 10.20 27.11 1.63
CA GLY A 111 11.41 27.93 1.79
C GLY A 111 12.49 27.26 2.66
N ALA A 112 12.37 25.95 2.91
CA ALA A 112 13.29 25.14 3.69
C ALA A 112 13.50 23.78 3.01
N ALA A 113 14.65 23.15 3.26
CA ALA A 113 14.98 21.85 2.67
C ALA A 113 13.93 20.80 3.03
N PHE A 114 13.49 20.04 2.03
CA PHE A 114 12.55 18.92 2.18
C PHE A 114 13.05 17.73 1.37
N THR A 115 13.10 16.56 2.00
CA THR A 115 13.70 15.33 1.47
C THR A 115 12.67 14.22 1.30
N LEU A 116 13.08 13.08 0.72
CA LEU A 116 12.23 11.88 0.65
C LEU A 116 11.92 11.37 2.05
N GLU A 117 12.88 11.44 2.96
CA GLU A 117 12.79 11.03 4.34
C GLU A 117 11.76 11.87 5.09
N ASP A 118 11.72 13.19 4.83
CA ASP A 118 10.69 14.08 5.37
C ASP A 118 9.29 13.70 4.83
N LEU A 119 9.17 13.38 3.55
CA LEU A 119 7.92 12.89 2.95
C LEU A 119 7.42 11.61 3.61
N LEU A 120 8.31 10.63 3.77
CA LEU A 120 8.00 9.35 4.38
C LEU A 120 7.67 9.50 5.87
N ALA A 121 8.35 10.41 6.58
CA ALA A 121 8.06 10.73 7.97
C ALA A 121 6.68 11.40 8.14
N ALA A 122 6.32 12.34 7.27
CA ALA A 122 4.99 12.94 7.24
C ALA A 122 3.90 11.89 6.98
N GLY A 123 4.16 10.96 6.05
CA GLY A 123 3.26 9.85 5.76
C GLY A 123 3.07 8.90 6.94
N GLN A 124 4.16 8.54 7.63
CA GLN A 124 4.13 7.71 8.83
C GLN A 124 3.34 8.38 9.95
N LEU A 125 3.64 9.65 10.25
CA LEU A 125 2.92 10.42 11.27
C LEU A 125 1.40 10.43 11.00
N ARG A 126 1.00 10.71 9.76
CA ARG A 126 -0.42 10.71 9.40
C ARG A 126 -1.07 9.34 9.59
N LEU A 127 -0.41 8.24 9.22
CA LEU A 127 -0.95 6.90 9.42
C LEU A 127 -1.08 6.55 10.91
N ASP A 128 -0.09 6.94 11.72
CA ASP A 128 -0.07 6.70 13.16
C ASP A 128 -1.21 7.45 13.86
N GLU A 129 -1.43 8.73 13.51
CA GLU A 129 -2.54 9.53 14.02
C GLU A 129 -3.91 8.97 13.60
N MET A 130 -4.06 8.56 12.34
CA MET A 130 -5.29 7.91 11.86
C MET A 130 -5.57 6.61 12.63
N ARG A 131 -4.53 5.81 12.88
CA ARG A 131 -4.64 4.56 13.64
C ARG A 131 -4.98 4.82 15.10
N ALA A 132 -4.34 5.80 15.74
CA ALA A 132 -4.62 6.20 17.12
C ALA A 132 -6.06 6.70 17.27
N TYR A 133 -6.53 7.53 16.33
CA TYR A 133 -7.92 7.94 16.27
C TYR A 133 -8.86 6.74 16.12
N ALA A 134 -8.62 5.86 15.14
CA ALA A 134 -9.45 4.69 14.90
C ALA A 134 -9.55 3.81 16.16
N ALA A 135 -8.43 3.53 16.83
CA ALA A 135 -8.40 2.75 18.07
C ALA A 135 -9.19 3.42 19.20
N ARG A 136 -9.08 4.74 19.36
CA ARG A 136 -9.84 5.52 20.36
C ARG A 136 -11.35 5.38 20.15
N GLU A 137 -11.79 5.35 18.90
CA GLU A 137 -13.20 5.21 18.53
C GLU A 137 -13.68 3.74 18.47
N GLY A 138 -12.87 2.78 18.94
CA GLY A 138 -13.20 1.35 18.92
C GLY A 138 -13.11 0.70 17.52
N GLY A 139 -12.48 1.38 16.57
CA GLY A 139 -12.05 0.83 15.30
C GLY A 139 -10.74 0.07 15.40
N GLY A 140 -10.22 -0.37 14.25
CA GLY A 140 -9.00 -1.14 14.18
C GLY A 140 -8.83 -1.79 12.81
N PRO A 141 -7.75 -2.57 12.62
CA PRO A 141 -7.55 -3.34 11.40
C PRO A 141 -8.74 -4.27 11.16
N GLY A 142 -9.16 -4.34 9.91
CA GLY A 142 -10.24 -5.20 9.45
C GLY A 142 -9.74 -6.56 8.96
N VAL A 143 -10.69 -7.38 8.51
CA VAL A 143 -10.43 -8.63 7.80
C VAL A 143 -11.10 -8.57 6.44
N LEU A 144 -10.47 -9.16 5.43
CA LEU A 144 -11.14 -9.36 4.15
C LEU A 144 -12.34 -10.31 4.32
N PRO A 145 -13.39 -10.16 3.49
CA PRO A 145 -14.47 -11.13 3.45
C PRO A 145 -13.96 -12.55 3.19
N ALA A 146 -14.50 -13.53 3.89
CA ALA A 146 -14.08 -14.94 3.81
C ALA A 146 -14.00 -15.48 2.37
N ARG A 147 -14.89 -15.03 1.48
CA ARG A 147 -14.87 -15.39 0.05
C ARG A 147 -13.55 -15.12 -0.67
N MET A 148 -12.76 -14.13 -0.22
CA MET A 148 -11.45 -13.84 -0.82
C MET A 148 -10.45 -14.98 -0.57
N HIS A 149 -10.69 -15.79 0.46
CA HIS A 149 -9.88 -16.93 0.85
C HIS A 149 -10.51 -18.27 0.43
N ASP A 150 -11.84 -18.37 0.48
CA ASP A 150 -12.54 -19.65 0.36
C ASP A 150 -13.16 -19.89 -1.03
N GLU A 151 -13.51 -18.82 -1.76
CA GLU A 151 -14.17 -18.93 -3.07
C GLU A 151 -13.15 -18.66 -4.19
N PRO A 152 -12.72 -19.67 -4.95
CA PRO A 152 -11.83 -19.45 -6.10
C PRO A 152 -12.53 -18.65 -7.19
N ILE A 153 -11.76 -17.85 -7.92
CA ILE A 153 -12.26 -17.22 -9.14
C ILE A 153 -12.75 -18.30 -10.10
N THR A 154 -13.99 -18.16 -10.57
CA THR A 154 -14.66 -19.20 -11.33
C THR A 154 -14.30 -19.21 -12.80
N GLU A 155 -13.84 -18.11 -13.40
CA GLU A 155 -13.62 -17.99 -14.84
C GLU A 155 -12.45 -17.06 -15.21
N GLY A 156 -12.03 -17.09 -16.48
CA GLY A 156 -10.98 -16.23 -17.03
C GLY A 156 -9.55 -16.65 -16.68
N ARG A 157 -8.59 -15.77 -17.00
CA ARG A 157 -7.13 -16.06 -16.87
C ARG A 157 -6.65 -16.30 -15.44
N HIS A 158 -7.47 -15.96 -14.45
CA HIS A 158 -7.16 -16.13 -13.04
C HIS A 158 -8.04 -17.18 -12.36
N ARG A 159 -8.71 -18.05 -13.13
CA ARG A 159 -9.50 -19.17 -12.62
C ARG A 159 -8.71 -19.94 -11.55
N GLY A 160 -9.34 -20.19 -10.41
CA GLY A 160 -8.74 -20.91 -9.29
C GLY A 160 -8.04 -20.02 -8.24
N ALA A 161 -7.83 -18.72 -8.52
CA ALA A 161 -7.14 -17.85 -7.58
C ALA A 161 -7.94 -17.63 -6.29
N VAL A 162 -7.25 -17.73 -5.16
CA VAL A 162 -7.68 -17.41 -3.79
C VAL A 162 -6.53 -16.76 -3.04
N LEU A 163 -6.82 -16.03 -1.96
CA LEU A 163 -5.81 -15.58 -1.03
C LEU A 163 -5.54 -16.66 0.02
N ASP A 164 -4.36 -17.28 -0.03
CA ASP A 164 -3.95 -18.23 1.01
C ASP A 164 -3.94 -17.54 2.39
N ARG A 165 -4.63 -18.15 3.35
CA ARG A 165 -4.83 -17.56 4.69
C ARG A 165 -3.51 -17.44 5.45
N ALA A 166 -2.64 -18.45 5.35
CA ALA A 166 -1.37 -18.47 6.06
C ALA A 166 -0.40 -17.43 5.48
N ALA A 167 -0.31 -17.34 4.16
CA ALA A 167 0.47 -16.32 3.47
C ALA A 167 -0.05 -14.91 3.75
N PHE A 168 -1.37 -14.70 3.77
CA PHE A 168 -1.97 -13.42 4.12
C PHE A 168 -1.63 -13.01 5.56
N ALA A 169 -1.69 -13.95 6.51
CA ALA A 169 -1.31 -13.69 7.90
C ALA A 169 0.17 -13.30 8.03
N ARG A 170 1.08 -14.02 7.37
CA ARG A 170 2.52 -13.68 7.39
C ARG A 170 2.80 -12.32 6.75
N ALA A 171 2.17 -12.03 5.61
CA ALA A 171 2.28 -10.74 4.94
C ALA A 171 1.71 -9.59 5.79
N SER A 172 0.61 -9.82 6.51
CA SER A 172 0.02 -8.83 7.44
C SER A 172 0.95 -8.52 8.61
N ALA A 173 1.59 -9.54 9.19
CA ALA A 173 2.57 -9.36 10.26
C ALA A 173 3.80 -8.57 9.75
N ALA A 174 4.29 -8.88 8.55
CA ALA A 174 5.40 -8.15 7.93
C ALA A 174 5.04 -6.70 7.59
N PHE A 175 3.81 -6.44 7.14
CA PHE A 175 3.27 -5.10 6.92
C PHE A 175 3.25 -4.27 8.22
N HIS A 176 2.77 -4.85 9.33
CA HIS A 176 2.74 -4.18 10.62
C HIS A 176 4.16 -3.86 11.12
N ALA A 177 5.07 -4.83 11.01
CA ALA A 177 6.47 -4.65 11.41
C ALA A 177 7.16 -3.53 10.61
N GLU A 178 6.91 -3.45 9.29
CA GLU A 178 7.46 -2.39 8.43
C GLU A 178 7.00 -0.99 8.85
N LEU A 179 5.76 -0.86 9.35
CA LEU A 179 5.20 0.40 9.85
C LEU A 179 5.50 0.67 11.34
N GLY A 180 6.21 -0.22 12.02
CA GLY A 180 6.46 -0.11 13.46
C GLY A 180 5.20 -0.28 14.31
N TRP A 181 4.15 -0.89 13.76
CA TRP A 181 2.89 -1.12 14.46
C TRP A 181 2.95 -2.41 15.29
N PRO A 182 2.25 -2.46 16.43
CA PRO A 182 2.16 -3.68 17.20
C PRO A 182 1.46 -4.77 16.38
N ASP A 183 1.87 -6.01 16.61
CA ASP A 183 1.23 -7.17 16.03
C ASP A 183 -0.23 -7.26 16.48
N ILE A 184 -1.10 -7.66 15.57
CA ILE A 184 -2.53 -7.88 15.78
C ILE A 184 -2.80 -9.31 16.25
N SER A 185 -1.80 -10.20 16.27
CA SER A 185 -1.94 -11.61 16.63
C SER A 185 -2.15 -11.89 18.14
N ARG A 186 -2.55 -10.88 18.92
CA ARG A 186 -2.87 -11.02 20.35
C ARG A 186 -4.32 -10.72 20.65
#